data_AF-A0A7V5ZE88-F1
#
_entry.id   AF-A0A7V5ZE88-F1
#
_cell.length_a   1.000
_cell.length_b   1.000
_cell.length_c   1.000
_cell.angle_alpha   90.00
_cell.angle_beta   90.00
_cell.angle_gamma   90.00
#
_symmetry.space_group_name_H-M   'P 1'
#
loop_
_entity.id
_entity.type
_entity.pdbx_description
1 polymer ?
#
loop_
_entity_poly.entity_id
_entity_poly.type
_entity_poly.pdbx_seq_one_letter_code
_entity_poly.pdbx_strand_id
1 'polypeptide(L)'
;TQFRQRLTPLTAPDRAYAQRFIREVRAMEPRFQQRLGTRFAFLSDEWFFLAGQPIPGRRYYEDFPQLEDGVGTVRLFLERASRLARRLPDSLPRPVRMTLVTGELPAAVIERFADILQRVRGVELNVCVVPNRFFGGTVSVAGLLTAQDIVDTLSRFPAHPTVVLPSICLREGYLFLDDVTVEQFEAQIGRRVLVVEPHPAALWRAIRRMAMDEAPPQPAAPAAGGSAARYADPS
;
A
#
# COMPACT_ATOMS: atom_id res chain seq x y z
N THR A 1 18.81 8.57 5.32
CA THR A 1 19.97 9.50 5.22
C THR A 1 20.92 9.40 6.42
N GLN A 2 21.30 8.19 6.86
CA GLN A 2 22.12 8.02 8.08
C GLN A 2 23.46 7.29 7.87
N PHE A 3 23.82 6.89 6.65
CA PHE A 3 25.01 6.06 6.38
C PHE A 3 25.82 6.52 5.14
N ARG A 4 25.98 7.83 4.93
CA ARG A 4 26.75 8.37 3.79
C ARG A 4 27.76 9.45 4.23
N GLN A 5 28.81 9.05 4.94
CA GLN A 5 29.83 9.99 5.46
C GLN A 5 30.84 10.50 4.40
N ARG A 6 30.81 10.02 3.14
CA ARG A 6 31.77 10.42 2.07
C ARG A 6 31.15 10.59 0.68
N LEU A 7 29.86 10.86 0.58
CA LEU A 7 29.18 11.10 -0.71
C LEU A 7 28.56 12.50 -0.72
N THR A 8 28.51 13.13 -1.90
CA THR A 8 27.86 14.43 -2.12
C THR A 8 26.48 14.46 -1.43
N PRO A 9 26.12 15.54 -0.72
CA PRO A 9 24.80 15.66 -0.11
C PRO A 9 23.74 15.55 -1.20
N LEU A 10 22.99 14.45 -1.20
CA LEU A 10 21.80 14.32 -2.03
C LEU A 10 20.68 15.06 -1.31
N THR A 11 20.32 16.24 -1.82
CA THR A 11 19.14 16.97 -1.38
C THR A 11 17.90 16.21 -1.84
N ALA A 12 17.01 15.87 -0.91
CA ALA A 12 15.72 15.29 -1.27
C ALA A 12 14.92 16.28 -2.12
N PRO A 13 14.19 15.81 -3.16
CA PRO A 13 13.38 16.70 -3.97
C PRO A 13 12.29 17.35 -3.13
N ASP A 14 12.16 18.67 -3.23
CA ASP A 14 11.04 19.40 -2.65
C ASP A 14 9.85 19.49 -3.64
N ARG A 15 8.75 20.10 -3.18
CA ARG A 15 7.55 20.30 -4.01
C ARG A 15 7.84 21.09 -5.29
N ALA A 16 8.69 22.11 -5.23
CA ALA A 16 9.00 22.96 -6.38
C ALA A 16 9.83 22.20 -7.43
N TYR A 17 10.80 21.40 -6.97
CA TYR A 17 11.56 20.48 -7.78
C TYR A 17 10.64 19.45 -8.45
N ALA A 18 9.77 18.80 -7.69
CA ALA A 18 8.84 17.79 -8.21
C ALA A 18 7.94 18.37 -9.31
N GLN A 19 7.40 19.57 -9.11
CA GLN A 19 6.60 20.27 -10.12
C GLN A 19 7.39 20.58 -11.39
N ARG A 20 8.64 21.03 -11.26
CA ARG A 20 9.51 21.29 -12.42
C ARG A 20 9.84 20.00 -13.16
N PHE A 21 10.26 18.97 -12.43
CA PHE A 21 10.63 17.67 -12.98
C PHE A 21 9.47 17.04 -13.75
N ILE A 22 8.25 17.07 -13.20
CA ILE A 22 7.05 16.62 -13.91
C ILE A 22 6.88 17.35 -15.25
N ARG A 23 7.03 18.68 -15.27
CA ARG A 23 6.89 19.45 -16.52
C ARG A 23 7.94 19.07 -17.55
N GLU A 24 9.20 18.92 -17.13
CA GLU A 24 10.32 18.59 -18.02
C GLU A 24 10.15 17.21 -18.65
N VAL A 25 9.83 16.19 -17.85
CA VAL A 25 9.58 14.83 -18.37
C VAL A 25 8.37 14.82 -19.29
N ARG A 26 7.29 15.52 -18.92
CA ARG A 26 6.08 15.59 -19.75
C ARG A 26 6.28 16.32 -21.08
N ALA A 27 7.17 17.29 -21.14
CA ALA A 27 7.52 17.98 -22.39
C ALA A 27 8.19 17.04 -23.42
N MET A 28 8.78 15.92 -22.97
CA MET A 28 9.42 14.94 -23.85
C MET A 28 8.43 13.89 -24.39
N GLU A 29 7.26 13.72 -23.77
CA GLU A 29 6.25 12.71 -24.13
C GLU A 29 5.88 12.72 -25.62
N PRO A 30 5.61 13.87 -26.28
CA PRO A 30 5.23 13.87 -27.70
C PRO A 30 6.32 13.28 -28.60
N ARG A 31 7.59 13.54 -28.28
CA ARG A 31 8.74 13.02 -29.03
C ARG A 31 8.86 11.51 -28.88
N PHE A 32 8.62 10.96 -27.69
CA PHE A 32 8.60 9.52 -27.47
C PHE A 32 7.40 8.87 -28.17
N GLN A 33 6.22 9.47 -28.07
CA GLN A 33 5.02 8.97 -28.72
C GLN A 33 5.20 8.88 -30.24
N GLN A 34 5.77 9.91 -30.86
CA GLN A 34 6.00 9.93 -32.31
C GLN A 34 7.03 8.88 -32.77
N ARG A 35 8.09 8.66 -31.98
CA ARG A 35 9.21 7.79 -32.38
C ARG A 35 9.03 6.33 -31.99
N LEU A 36 8.37 6.07 -30.87
CA LEU A 36 8.31 4.77 -30.20
C LEU A 36 6.88 4.26 -30.02
N GLY A 37 5.85 5.09 -30.26
CA GLY A 37 4.45 4.71 -30.04
C GLY A 37 4.02 4.65 -28.58
N THR A 38 4.87 5.08 -27.64
CA THR A 38 4.65 5.09 -26.18
C THR A 38 5.27 6.34 -25.58
N ARG A 39 4.81 6.74 -24.39
CA ARG A 39 5.45 7.79 -23.56
C ARG A 39 6.87 7.44 -23.16
N PHE A 40 7.23 6.14 -23.13
CA PHE A 40 8.55 5.59 -22.77
C PHE A 40 9.04 5.90 -21.34
N ALA A 41 8.87 7.13 -20.84
CA ALA A 41 9.19 7.56 -19.50
C ALA A 41 7.90 7.82 -18.70
N PHE A 42 7.72 7.09 -17.60
CA PHE A 42 6.58 7.23 -16.71
C PHE A 42 7.06 7.62 -15.31
N LEU A 43 6.57 8.76 -14.82
CA LEU A 43 6.76 9.15 -13.42
C LEU A 43 5.91 8.27 -12.50
N SER A 44 6.51 7.83 -11.40
CA SER A 44 5.81 7.14 -10.30
C SER A 44 4.77 8.05 -9.65
N ASP A 45 3.81 7.43 -8.96
CA ASP A 45 2.71 8.15 -8.31
C ASP A 45 3.21 9.12 -7.21
N GLU A 46 4.36 8.82 -6.60
CA GLU A 46 5.03 9.65 -5.58
C GLU A 46 5.37 11.05 -6.07
N TRP A 47 5.80 11.22 -7.32
CA TRP A 47 6.11 12.54 -7.88
C TRP A 47 4.88 13.45 -7.87
N PHE A 48 3.70 12.91 -8.16
CA PHE A 48 2.47 13.68 -8.18
C PHE A 48 2.02 14.05 -6.76
N PHE A 49 2.15 13.14 -5.79
CA PHE A 49 1.91 13.46 -4.38
C PHE A 49 2.85 14.56 -3.87
N LEU A 50 4.16 14.42 -4.11
CA LEU A 50 5.17 15.40 -3.70
C LEU A 50 4.93 16.77 -4.35
N ALA A 51 4.54 16.81 -5.62
CA ALA A 51 4.16 18.05 -6.31
C ALA A 51 2.81 18.63 -5.82
N GLY A 52 2.01 17.84 -5.11
CA GLY A 52 0.63 18.12 -4.74
C GLY A 52 -0.27 18.28 -5.97
N GLN A 53 -0.07 17.44 -6.98
CA GLN A 53 -0.87 17.35 -8.19
C GLN A 53 -1.80 16.12 -8.12
N PRO A 54 -2.96 16.14 -8.80
CA PRO A 54 -3.81 14.97 -8.90
C PRO A 54 -3.09 13.84 -9.65
N ILE A 55 -3.35 12.60 -9.24
CA ILE A 55 -2.87 11.40 -9.93
C ILE A 55 -3.41 11.40 -11.38
N PRO A 56 -2.53 11.25 -12.41
CA PRO A 56 -2.93 11.22 -13.81
C PRO A 56 -4.02 10.20 -14.13
N GLY A 57 -4.77 10.40 -15.22
CA GLY A 57 -5.77 9.44 -15.69
C GLY A 57 -5.16 8.18 -16.31
N ARG A 58 -5.98 7.14 -16.57
CA ARG A 58 -5.54 5.85 -17.15
C ARG A 58 -4.64 6.00 -18.37
N ARG A 59 -5.00 6.91 -19.30
CA ARG A 59 -4.27 7.15 -20.57
C ARG A 59 -2.82 7.57 -20.37
N TYR A 60 -2.47 8.13 -19.21
CA TYR A 60 -1.08 8.46 -18.90
C TYR A 60 -0.24 7.21 -18.67
N TYR A 61 -0.81 6.17 -18.05
CA TYR A 61 -0.09 4.95 -17.67
C TYR A 61 -0.09 3.88 -18.75
N GLU A 62 -0.78 4.10 -19.88
CA GLU A 62 -0.92 3.12 -20.98
C GLU A 62 -1.40 1.77 -20.43
N ASP A 63 -0.62 0.71 -20.64
CA ASP A 63 -0.89 -0.65 -20.17
C ASP A 63 -0.21 -0.98 -18.82
N PHE A 64 0.21 0.05 -18.06
CA PHE A 64 0.87 -0.05 -16.75
C PHE A 64 2.18 -0.86 -16.77
N PRO A 65 3.18 -0.46 -17.59
CA PRO A 65 4.39 -1.26 -17.82
C PRO A 65 5.30 -1.44 -16.60
N GLN A 66 5.19 -0.56 -15.58
CA GLN A 66 6.08 -0.52 -14.41
C GLN A 66 5.31 -0.46 -13.09
N LEU A 67 4.23 -1.23 -12.98
CA LEU A 67 3.36 -1.20 -11.81
C LEU A 67 4.11 -1.54 -10.51
N GLU A 68 5.08 -2.45 -10.58
CA GLU A 68 5.93 -2.88 -9.45
C GLU A 68 6.81 -1.73 -8.92
N ASP A 69 7.17 -0.77 -9.77
CA ASP A 69 7.98 0.40 -9.43
C ASP A 69 7.13 1.58 -8.89
N GLY A 70 5.85 1.33 -8.56
CA GLY A 70 4.95 2.37 -8.06
C GLY A 70 4.41 3.31 -9.13
N VAL A 71 4.46 2.91 -10.41
CA VAL A 71 3.90 3.67 -11.53
C VAL A 71 2.45 3.24 -11.77
N GLY A 72 1.49 4.07 -11.37
CA GLY A 72 0.07 3.88 -11.65
C GLY A 72 -0.67 2.97 -10.69
N THR A 73 -0.04 2.55 -9.59
CA THR A 73 -0.67 1.71 -8.55
C THR A 73 -1.89 2.41 -7.94
N VAL A 74 -1.80 3.72 -7.68
CA VAL A 74 -2.89 4.52 -7.14
C VAL A 74 -3.99 4.71 -8.17
N ARG A 75 -3.66 4.97 -9.44
CA ARG A 75 -4.67 5.05 -10.51
C ARG A 75 -5.45 3.75 -10.62
N LEU A 76 -4.76 2.62 -10.64
CA LEU A 76 -5.38 1.31 -10.73
C LEU A 76 -6.25 1.02 -9.49
N PHE A 77 -5.78 1.40 -8.29
CA PHE A 77 -6.57 1.32 -7.05
C PHE A 77 -7.86 2.15 -7.15
N LEU A 78 -7.78 3.41 -7.58
CA LEU A 78 -8.93 4.30 -7.73
C LEU A 78 -9.96 3.77 -8.73
N GLU A 79 -9.51 3.18 -9.85
CA GLU A 79 -10.40 2.54 -10.82
C GLU A 79 -11.13 1.33 -10.21
N ARG A 80 -10.41 0.49 -9.49
CA ARG A 80 -10.96 -0.69 -8.81
C ARG A 80 -11.94 -0.28 -7.70
N ALA A 81 -11.60 0.73 -6.91
CA ALA A 81 -12.44 1.29 -5.86
C ALA A 81 -13.75 1.84 -6.46
N SER A 82 -13.67 2.58 -7.56
CA SER A 82 -14.84 3.12 -8.25
C SER A 82 -15.75 2.01 -8.81
N ARG A 83 -15.16 0.94 -9.37
CA ARG A 83 -15.94 -0.23 -9.84
C ARG A 83 -16.62 -0.96 -8.69
N LEU A 84 -15.93 -1.12 -7.57
CA LEU A 84 -16.44 -1.75 -6.36
C LEU A 84 -17.57 -0.93 -5.74
N ALA A 85 -17.43 0.39 -5.65
CA ALA A 85 -18.43 1.29 -5.08
C ALA A 85 -19.82 1.11 -5.69
N ARG A 86 -19.89 0.85 -7.01
CA ARG A 86 -21.14 0.59 -7.75
C ARG A 86 -21.82 -0.74 -7.41
N ARG A 87 -21.17 -1.60 -6.63
CA ARG A 87 -21.64 -2.96 -6.28
C ARG A 87 -21.73 -3.17 -4.76
N LEU A 88 -21.53 -2.12 -3.98
CA LEU A 88 -21.67 -2.21 -2.53
C LEU A 88 -23.16 -2.38 -2.16
N PRO A 89 -23.48 -3.22 -1.17
CA PRO A 89 -24.84 -3.34 -0.65
C PRO A 89 -25.19 -2.13 0.22
N ASP A 90 -26.47 -1.97 0.55
CA ASP A 90 -26.92 -0.88 1.43
C ASP A 90 -26.56 -1.11 2.91
N SER A 91 -26.39 -2.36 3.33
CA SER A 91 -26.08 -2.72 4.71
C SER A 91 -25.37 -4.06 4.84
N LEU A 92 -24.62 -4.23 5.93
CA LEU A 92 -24.10 -5.52 6.38
C LEU A 92 -25.06 -6.19 7.38
N PRO A 93 -25.06 -7.53 7.47
CA PRO A 93 -25.89 -8.26 8.43
C PRO A 93 -25.44 -8.06 9.88
N ARG A 94 -24.16 -7.72 10.10
CA ARG A 94 -23.61 -7.36 11.41
C ARG A 94 -22.68 -6.16 11.28
N PRO A 95 -22.61 -5.29 12.29
CA PRO A 95 -21.69 -4.17 12.28
C PRO A 95 -20.23 -4.65 12.36
N VAL A 96 -19.36 -3.99 11.60
CA VAL A 96 -17.92 -4.23 11.52
C VAL A 96 -17.19 -2.93 11.79
N ARG A 97 -16.20 -2.98 12.69
CA ARG A 97 -15.37 -1.84 13.08
C ARG A 97 -13.90 -2.19 12.86
N MET A 98 -13.20 -1.46 11.99
CA MET A 98 -11.80 -1.75 11.65
C MET A 98 -10.94 -0.48 11.54
N THR A 99 -9.69 -0.57 11.99
CA THR A 99 -8.67 0.47 11.78
C THR A 99 -7.79 0.12 10.61
N LEU A 100 -7.77 0.96 9.57
CA LEU A 100 -6.92 0.77 8.40
C LEU A 100 -5.56 1.41 8.63
N VAL A 101 -4.49 0.63 8.62
CA VAL A 101 -3.12 1.15 8.69
C VAL A 101 -2.66 1.57 7.29
N THR A 102 -2.09 2.76 7.17
CA THR A 102 -1.52 3.24 5.91
C THR A 102 -0.36 4.20 6.14
N GLY A 103 0.47 4.41 5.12
CA GLY A 103 1.51 5.45 5.13
C GLY A 103 0.95 6.81 4.72
N GLU A 104 1.74 7.87 4.89
CA GLU A 104 1.28 9.26 4.63
C GLU A 104 0.97 9.51 3.16
N LEU A 105 1.75 8.94 2.25
CA LEU A 105 1.62 9.19 0.81
C LEU A 105 0.26 8.73 0.25
N PRO A 106 -0.21 7.50 0.52
CA PRO A 106 -1.55 7.07 0.10
C PRO A 106 -2.69 7.51 1.02
N ALA A 107 -2.44 8.23 2.13
CA ALA A 107 -3.44 8.50 3.17
C ALA A 107 -4.77 9.06 2.60
N ALA A 108 -4.70 10.13 1.82
CA ALA A 108 -5.88 10.76 1.24
C ALA A 108 -6.68 9.85 0.30
N VAL A 109 -6.02 8.87 -0.34
CA VAL A 109 -6.67 7.88 -1.20
C VAL A 109 -7.39 6.83 -0.36
N ILE A 110 -6.75 6.36 0.72
CA ILE A 110 -7.30 5.37 1.63
C ILE A 110 -8.46 5.94 2.45
N GLU A 111 -8.35 7.18 2.94
CA GLU A 111 -9.44 7.90 3.62
C GLU A 111 -10.67 8.02 2.72
N ARG A 112 -10.50 8.50 1.49
CA ARG A 112 -11.60 8.59 0.52
C ARG A 112 -12.23 7.22 0.24
N PHE A 113 -11.43 6.16 0.19
CA PHE A 113 -11.96 4.83 -0.01
C PHE A 113 -12.69 4.30 1.24
N ALA A 114 -12.21 4.59 2.44
CA ALA A 114 -12.90 4.31 3.68
C ALA A 114 -14.26 5.01 3.72
N ASP A 115 -14.34 6.29 3.33
CA ASP A 115 -15.60 7.04 3.24
C ASP A 115 -16.60 6.39 2.28
N ILE A 116 -16.12 5.87 1.14
CA ILE A 116 -16.97 5.12 0.20
C ILE A 116 -17.54 3.86 0.87
N LEU A 117 -16.71 3.11 1.59
CA LEU A 117 -17.12 1.87 2.26
C LEU A 117 -18.07 2.15 3.43
N GLN A 118 -17.89 3.24 4.16
CA GLN A 118 -18.75 3.65 5.27
C GLN A 118 -20.16 4.10 4.85
N ARG A 119 -20.41 4.26 3.53
CA ARG A 119 -21.79 4.44 3.02
C ARG A 119 -22.65 3.18 3.22
N VAL A 120 -22.01 2.03 3.37
CA VAL A 120 -22.70 0.78 3.70
C VAL A 120 -23.03 0.80 5.20
N ARG A 121 -24.32 0.69 5.54
CA ARG A 121 -24.73 0.66 6.95
C ARG A 121 -24.12 -0.53 7.67
N GLY A 122 -23.54 -0.29 8.85
CA GLY A 122 -22.82 -1.31 9.62
C GLY A 122 -21.32 -1.39 9.29
N VAL A 123 -20.77 -0.50 8.46
CA VAL A 123 -19.32 -0.35 8.31
C VAL A 123 -18.85 0.89 9.06
N GLU A 124 -17.94 0.71 10.01
CA GLU A 124 -17.25 1.80 10.72
C GLU A 124 -15.75 1.62 10.53
N LEU A 125 -15.09 2.63 9.95
CA LEU A 125 -13.67 2.61 9.65
C LEU A 125 -13.01 3.88 10.17
N ASN A 126 -11.81 3.73 10.72
CA ASN A 126 -10.90 4.84 10.90
C ASN A 126 -9.54 4.53 10.25
N VAL A 127 -8.84 5.55 9.79
CA VAL A 127 -7.57 5.41 9.08
C VAL A 127 -6.45 5.89 9.99
N CYS A 128 -5.57 4.97 10.37
CA CYS A 128 -4.37 5.25 11.14
C CYS A 128 -3.22 5.50 10.16
N VAL A 129 -2.89 6.78 9.98
CA VAL A 129 -1.77 7.22 9.13
C VAL A 129 -0.49 7.14 9.95
N VAL A 130 0.40 6.25 9.55
CA VAL A 130 1.67 5.98 10.23
C VAL A 130 2.78 6.76 9.54
N PRO A 131 3.46 7.69 10.24
CA PRO A 131 4.64 8.35 9.71
C PRO A 131 5.79 7.34 9.63
N ASN A 132 6.50 7.28 8.51
CA ASN A 132 7.66 6.40 8.39
C ASN A 132 8.87 7.04 9.07
N ARG A 133 9.12 6.69 10.33
CA ARG A 133 10.25 7.24 11.09
C ARG A 133 11.51 6.39 10.90
N PHE A 134 11.35 5.09 10.66
CA PHE A 134 12.46 4.16 10.44
C PHE A 134 13.36 4.56 9.26
N PHE A 135 12.80 5.09 8.17
CA PHE A 135 13.58 5.60 7.02
C PHE A 135 13.82 7.11 7.04
N GLY A 136 13.66 7.76 8.20
CA GLY A 136 13.93 9.19 8.37
C GLY A 136 12.87 10.12 7.73
N GLY A 137 11.62 9.66 7.58
CA GLY A 137 10.50 10.49 7.12
C GLY A 137 10.46 10.81 5.62
N THR A 138 11.46 10.38 4.85
CA THR A 138 11.57 10.73 3.42
C THR A 138 10.86 9.77 2.47
N VAL A 139 10.40 8.60 2.95
CA VAL A 139 9.69 7.61 2.12
C VAL A 139 8.41 7.19 2.82
N SER A 140 7.26 7.62 2.32
CA SER A 140 5.98 7.52 3.06
C SER A 140 5.02 6.46 2.50
N VAL A 141 5.55 5.43 1.84
CA VAL A 141 4.76 4.30 1.32
C VAL A 141 4.48 3.26 2.41
N ALA A 142 3.31 2.62 2.34
CA ALA A 142 2.91 1.61 3.33
C ALA A 142 3.90 0.43 3.42
N GLY A 143 4.57 0.06 2.32
CA GLY A 143 5.51 -1.08 2.30
C GLY A 143 6.81 -0.89 3.10
N LEU A 144 7.03 0.30 3.67
CA LEU A 144 8.20 0.60 4.47
C LEU A 144 7.87 0.91 5.94
N LEU A 145 6.65 0.59 6.37
CA LEU A 145 6.23 0.71 7.77
C LEU A 145 6.76 -0.47 8.59
N THR A 146 7.37 -0.18 9.73
CA THR A 146 7.82 -1.18 10.70
C THR A 146 6.73 -1.49 11.73
N ALA A 147 6.85 -2.61 12.45
CA ALA A 147 5.93 -2.91 13.53
C ALA A 147 6.00 -1.84 14.62
N GLN A 148 7.19 -1.36 14.96
CA GLN A 148 7.39 -0.32 15.97
C GLN A 148 6.69 1.00 15.61
N ASP A 149 6.84 1.49 14.38
CA ASP A 149 6.20 2.75 13.94
C ASP A 149 4.67 2.66 14.04
N ILE A 150 4.11 1.49 13.70
CA ILE A 150 2.68 1.23 13.77
C ILE A 150 2.21 1.13 15.23
N VAL A 151 2.91 0.40 16.10
CA VAL A 151 2.59 0.29 17.54
C VAL A 151 2.58 1.68 18.18
N ASP A 152 3.63 2.47 17.96
CA ASP A 152 3.76 3.82 18.52
C ASP A 152 2.59 4.70 18.11
N THR A 153 2.19 4.64 16.84
CA THR A 153 1.07 5.43 16.31
C THR A 153 -0.26 4.93 16.87
N LEU A 154 -0.49 3.62 16.90
CA LEU A 154 -1.71 3.00 17.44
C LEU A 154 -1.91 3.28 18.93
N SER A 155 -0.83 3.42 19.71
CA SER A 155 -0.92 3.74 21.15
C SER A 155 -1.57 5.09 21.44
N ARG A 156 -1.61 5.99 20.45
CA ARG A 156 -2.17 7.35 20.55
C ARG A 156 -3.40 7.54 19.66
N PHE A 157 -3.83 6.50 18.98
CA PHE A 157 -4.92 6.54 18.01
C PHE A 157 -6.13 5.76 18.56
N PRO A 158 -7.38 6.22 18.34
CA PRO A 158 -8.58 5.54 18.81
C PRO A 158 -8.88 4.28 17.97
N ALA A 159 -7.98 3.30 17.99
CA ALA A 159 -8.08 2.10 17.17
C ALA A 159 -9.30 1.25 17.54
N HIS A 160 -9.89 0.61 16.53
CA HIS A 160 -10.95 -0.38 16.67
C HIS A 160 -10.38 -1.75 17.08
N PRO A 161 -11.22 -2.71 17.50
CA PRO A 161 -10.76 -4.03 17.94
C PRO A 161 -10.02 -4.85 16.86
N THR A 162 -10.21 -4.50 15.58
CA THR A 162 -9.53 -5.13 14.45
C THR A 162 -8.71 -4.09 13.70
N VAL A 163 -7.44 -4.39 13.50
CA VAL A 163 -6.49 -3.60 12.72
C VAL A 163 -6.28 -4.30 11.37
N VAL A 164 -6.44 -3.56 10.28
CA VAL A 164 -6.16 -4.02 8.93
C VAL A 164 -4.77 -3.55 8.55
N LEU A 165 -3.88 -4.52 8.33
CA LEU A 165 -2.49 -4.32 7.95
C LEU A 165 -2.32 -4.59 6.44
N PRO A 166 -1.78 -3.64 5.65
CA PRO A 166 -1.42 -3.90 4.27
C PRO A 166 -0.36 -5.01 4.18
N SER A 167 -0.59 -6.03 3.35
CA SER A 167 0.38 -7.13 3.17
C SER A 167 1.74 -6.66 2.66
N ILE A 168 1.79 -5.51 1.99
CA ILE A 168 3.02 -4.91 1.49
C ILE A 168 3.97 -4.46 2.60
N CYS A 169 3.50 -4.31 3.85
CA CYS A 169 4.35 -4.04 5.01
C CYS A 169 5.21 -5.25 5.42
N LEU A 170 4.95 -6.43 4.84
CA LEU A 170 5.51 -7.70 5.28
C LEU A 170 6.40 -8.32 4.20
N ARG A 171 7.56 -8.81 4.63
CA ARG A 171 8.38 -9.78 3.90
C ARG A 171 7.81 -11.18 4.15
N GLU A 172 7.81 -11.99 3.10
CA GLU A 172 7.36 -13.40 3.15
C GLU A 172 5.91 -13.58 3.66
N GLY A 173 5.12 -12.50 3.73
CA GLY A 173 3.73 -12.49 4.15
C GLY A 173 3.48 -12.47 5.66
N TYR A 174 4.50 -12.55 6.52
CA TYR A 174 4.33 -12.60 7.98
C TYR A 174 5.36 -11.81 8.80
N LEU A 175 6.43 -11.29 8.18
CA LEU A 175 7.54 -10.65 8.88
C LEU A 175 7.66 -9.17 8.51
N PHE A 176 7.69 -8.26 9.48
CA PHE A 176 7.96 -6.85 9.23
C PHE A 176 9.43 -6.60 8.84
N LEU A 177 9.76 -5.35 8.47
CA LEU A 177 11.14 -4.95 8.16
C LEU A 177 12.06 -4.89 9.40
N ASP A 178 11.50 -4.74 10.59
CA ASP A 178 12.17 -4.75 11.89
C ASP A 178 12.18 -6.15 12.56
N ASP A 179 12.01 -7.21 11.76
CA ASP A 179 12.06 -8.62 12.17
C ASP A 179 11.00 -9.05 13.21
N VAL A 180 9.96 -8.24 13.39
CA VAL A 180 8.77 -8.58 14.20
C VAL A 180 7.81 -9.42 13.37
N THR A 181 7.24 -10.50 13.92
CA THR A 181 6.19 -11.29 13.24
C THR A 181 4.80 -10.68 13.44
N VAL A 182 3.85 -11.00 12.55
CA VAL A 182 2.45 -10.57 12.70
C VAL A 182 1.85 -11.02 14.04
N GLU A 183 2.20 -12.21 14.53
CA GLU A 183 1.71 -12.74 15.81
C GLU A 183 2.26 -11.94 17.00
N GLN A 184 3.56 -11.60 16.96
CA GLN A 184 4.18 -10.74 17.98
C GLN A 184 3.56 -9.35 17.98
N PHE A 185 3.35 -8.77 16.79
CA PHE A 185 2.69 -7.48 16.62
C PHE A 185 1.25 -7.51 17.15
N GLU A 186 0.47 -8.53 16.81
CA GLU A 186 -0.91 -8.73 17.30
C GLU A 186 -0.97 -8.83 18.83
N ALA A 187 -0.05 -9.59 19.44
CA ALA A 187 0.09 -9.68 20.89
C ALA A 187 0.47 -8.32 21.52
N GLN A 188 1.36 -7.56 20.89
CA GLN A 188 1.84 -6.27 21.39
C GLN A 188 0.73 -5.19 21.37
N ILE A 189 -0.09 -5.14 20.31
CA ILE A 189 -1.18 -4.16 20.21
C ILE A 189 -2.45 -4.58 20.93
N GLY A 190 -2.56 -5.85 21.35
CA GLY A 190 -3.72 -6.40 22.04
C GLY A 190 -5.01 -6.35 21.22
N ARG A 191 -4.90 -6.41 19.88
CA ARG A 191 -6.00 -6.24 18.92
C ARG A 191 -5.83 -7.20 17.77
N ARG A 192 -6.96 -7.69 17.23
CA ARG A 192 -6.95 -8.61 16.11
C ARG A 192 -6.28 -7.98 14.89
N VAL A 193 -5.39 -8.70 14.22
CA VAL A 193 -4.76 -8.23 12.97
C VAL A 193 -5.33 -8.98 11.76
N LEU A 194 -5.71 -8.23 10.73
CA LEU A 194 -6.07 -8.78 9.43
C LEU A 194 -5.09 -8.26 8.37
N VAL A 195 -4.28 -9.17 7.83
CA VAL A 195 -3.40 -8.87 6.71
C VAL A 195 -4.21 -8.87 5.42
N VAL A 196 -4.15 -7.78 4.66
CA VAL A 196 -4.94 -7.59 3.45
C VAL A 196 -4.08 -7.04 2.32
N GLU A 197 -4.19 -7.62 1.12
CA GLU A 197 -3.55 -7.08 -0.07
C GLU A 197 -3.98 -5.62 -0.32
N PRO A 198 -3.10 -4.74 -0.85
CA PRO A 198 -3.41 -3.35 -1.16
C PRO A 198 -4.34 -3.23 -2.38
N HIS A 199 -5.53 -3.83 -2.30
CA HIS A 199 -6.51 -3.96 -3.36
C HIS A 199 -7.93 -3.72 -2.80
N PRO A 200 -8.75 -2.86 -3.44
CA PRO A 200 -10.09 -2.50 -2.92
C PRO A 200 -11.00 -3.70 -2.63
N ALA A 201 -11.03 -4.67 -3.54
CA ALA A 201 -11.83 -5.88 -3.38
C ALA A 201 -11.32 -6.82 -2.26
N ALA A 202 -10.04 -6.75 -1.88
CA ALA A 202 -9.51 -7.56 -0.79
C ALA A 202 -10.00 -7.01 0.56
N LEU A 203 -9.93 -5.69 0.76
CA LEU A 203 -10.48 -5.03 1.94
C LEU A 203 -11.99 -5.28 2.07
N TRP A 204 -12.74 -5.13 0.98
CA TRP A 204 -14.18 -5.40 1.02
C TRP A 204 -14.52 -6.86 1.33
N ARG A 205 -13.74 -7.82 0.81
CA ARG A 205 -13.90 -9.24 1.20
C ARG A 205 -13.62 -9.47 2.68
N ALA A 206 -12.60 -8.83 3.25
CA ALA A 206 -12.29 -8.93 4.68
C ALA A 206 -13.43 -8.39 5.54
N ILE A 207 -13.98 -7.22 5.19
CA ILE A 207 -15.15 -6.63 5.86
C ILE A 207 -16.35 -7.58 5.79
N ARG A 208 -16.68 -8.09 4.60
CA ARG A 208 -17.82 -9.00 4.42
C ARG A 208 -17.67 -10.28 5.23
N ARG A 209 -16.49 -10.91 5.25
CA ARG A 209 -16.24 -12.13 6.02
C ARG A 209 -16.43 -11.90 7.51
N MET A 210 -15.91 -10.79 8.04
CA MET A 210 -16.08 -10.44 9.44
C MET A 210 -17.56 -10.20 9.79
N ALA A 211 -18.36 -9.63 8.88
CA ALA A 211 -19.79 -9.47 9.10
C ALA A 211 -20.56 -10.81 9.10
N MET A 212 -20.00 -11.86 8.49
CA MET A 212 -20.60 -13.19 8.38
C MET A 212 -20.03 -14.20 9.39
N ASP A 213 -19.11 -13.80 10.29
CA ASP A 213 -18.34 -14.68 11.18
C ASP A 213 -17.52 -15.77 10.44
N GLU A 214 -17.14 -15.50 9.19
CA GLU A 214 -16.27 -16.42 8.44
C GLU A 214 -14.80 -16.20 8.84
N ALA A 215 -14.09 -17.30 9.14
CA ALA A 215 -12.66 -17.27 9.43
C ALA A 215 -11.87 -16.65 8.25
N PRO A 216 -10.81 -15.85 8.52
CA PRO A 216 -9.96 -15.32 7.47
C PRO A 216 -9.20 -16.46 6.78
N PRO A 217 -8.84 -16.31 5.49
CA PRO A 217 -8.00 -17.28 4.80
C PRO A 217 -6.62 -17.24 5.46
N GLN A 218 -6.09 -18.41 5.85
CA GLN A 218 -4.70 -18.50 6.28
C GLN A 218 -3.78 -18.09 5.11
N PRO A 219 -2.71 -17.33 5.37
CA PRO A 219 -1.69 -17.12 4.34
C PRO A 219 -1.19 -18.49 3.87
N ALA A 220 -1.05 -18.66 2.56
CA ALA A 220 -0.58 -19.91 1.99
C ALA A 220 0.78 -20.26 2.63
N ALA A 221 0.86 -21.41 3.29
CA ALA A 221 2.12 -21.91 3.81
C ALA A 221 3.13 -21.98 2.66
N PRO A 222 4.40 -21.58 2.86
CA PRO A 222 5.41 -21.75 1.84
C PRO A 222 5.45 -23.24 1.46
N ALA A 223 5.32 -23.50 0.16
CA ALA A 223 5.41 -24.85 -0.37
C ALA A 223 6.70 -25.47 0.16
N ALA A 224 6.57 -26.55 0.95
CA ALA A 224 7.71 -27.32 1.41
C ALA A 224 8.49 -27.76 0.15
N GLY A 225 9.65 -27.16 -0.06
CA GLY A 225 10.57 -27.48 -1.14
C GLY A 225 11.07 -28.91 -0.96
N GLY A 226 10.31 -29.87 -1.50
CA GLY A 226 10.78 -31.21 -1.74
C GLY A 226 11.51 -31.25 -3.07
N SER A 227 12.84 -31.39 -3.03
CA SER A 227 13.56 -32.41 -3.80
C SER A 227 15.06 -32.23 -3.58
N ALA A 228 15.62 -33.04 -2.68
CA ALA A 228 17.03 -33.36 -2.69
C ALA A 228 17.32 -34.23 -3.92
N ALA A 229 17.75 -33.60 -5.01
CA ALA A 229 18.31 -34.31 -6.15
C ALA A 229 19.73 -34.75 -5.80
N ARG A 230 19.86 -36.05 -5.48
CA ARG A 230 21.13 -36.78 -5.46
C ARG A 230 21.75 -36.70 -6.85
N TYR A 231 22.90 -36.04 -6.97
CA TYR A 231 23.79 -36.26 -8.10
C TYR A 231 24.60 -37.53 -7.80
N ALA A 232 24.23 -38.61 -8.47
CA ALA A 232 25.08 -39.77 -8.64
C ALA A 232 26.07 -39.48 -9.78
N ASP A 233 27.33 -39.69 -9.46
CA ASP A 233 28.48 -39.75 -10.37
C ASP A 233 28.32 -40.88 -11.39
N PRO A 234 28.77 -40.68 -12.65
CA PRO A 234 29.40 -41.79 -13.35
C PRO A 234 30.72 -41.39 -14.04
N SER A 235 31.78 -42.05 -13.57
CA SER A 235 32.89 -42.70 -14.33
C SER A 235 33.76 -41.85 -15.25
#